data_AF-A0A2S6CEP4-F1
#
_entry.id   AF-A0A2S6CEP4-F1
#
_cell.length_a   1.000
_cell.length_b   1.000
_cell.length_c   1.000
_cell.angle_alpha   90.00
_cell.angle_beta   90.00
_cell.angle_gamma   90.00
#
_symmetry.space_group_name_H-M   'P 1'
#
loop_
_entity.id
_entity.type
_entity.pdbx_description
1 polymer ?
#
loop_
_entity_poly.entity_id
_entity_poly.type
_entity_poly.pdbx_seq_one_letter_code
_entity_poly.pdbx_strand_id
1 'polypeptide(L)'
;MTLIRDLVLALATLATSSNARCLPRSEDSKPTLPLSKISNTGSTPLPVPSKDPKAIILGLGFQNYTCSSSSSTWVQSTIQAGAIADLYDITSKTTSNTGDRYSKSSLKAFETCLKVTKCTPTTANGFCDRCHTISSAAFASKRVGEHYFDQINGLQMPNFALDTLKCFFSGKKGGGVKAPANAYKGANGLGAVDWLYLVDNNSGRTKGMSSVYRVETAGGVAPSSCSNPGSAMQVPYATEYWFYD
;
A
#
# COMPACT_ATOMS: atom_id res chain seq x y z
N MET A 1 63.45 39.35 10.12
CA MET A 1 62.28 39.67 10.95
C MET A 1 61.13 39.94 10.00
N THR A 2 60.39 38.88 9.64
CA THR A 2 59.37 38.96 8.59
C THR A 2 58.23 38.05 8.99
N LEU A 3 57.12 38.66 9.44
CA LEU A 3 55.87 37.97 9.78
C LEU A 3 55.22 37.46 8.49
N ILE A 4 54.98 36.16 8.39
CA ILE A 4 54.05 35.57 7.43
C ILE A 4 52.72 35.38 8.17
N ARG A 5 51.69 36.10 7.73
CA ARG A 5 50.30 35.96 8.21
C ARG A 5 49.67 34.79 7.45
N ASP A 6 49.37 33.70 8.15
CA ASP A 6 48.58 32.60 7.60
C ASP A 6 47.13 33.05 7.42
N LEU A 7 46.67 33.05 6.16
CA LEU A 7 45.27 33.26 5.79
C LEU A 7 44.62 31.88 5.62
N VAL A 8 43.92 31.41 6.65
CA VAL A 8 43.11 30.18 6.58
C VAL A 8 41.82 30.48 5.82
N LEU A 9 41.72 30.00 4.58
CA LEU A 9 40.50 30.07 3.77
C LEU A 9 39.58 28.92 4.18
N ALA A 10 38.60 29.19 5.04
CA ALA A 10 37.56 28.22 5.39
C ALA A 10 36.59 28.05 4.21
N LEU A 11 36.70 26.93 3.48
CA LEU A 11 35.71 26.52 2.49
C LEU A 11 34.44 26.06 3.24
N ALA A 12 33.46 26.95 3.36
CA ALA A 12 32.12 26.60 3.81
C ALA A 12 31.45 25.75 2.72
N THR A 13 31.37 24.43 2.94
CA THR A 13 30.53 23.57 2.12
C THR A 13 29.07 23.88 2.45
N LEU A 14 28.39 24.60 1.55
CA LEU A 14 26.93 24.69 1.61
C LEU A 14 26.38 23.30 1.28
N ALA A 15 26.08 22.53 2.32
CA ALA A 15 25.20 21.38 2.19
C ALA A 15 23.81 21.92 1.83
N THR A 16 23.47 21.94 0.53
CA THR A 16 22.09 22.12 0.12
C THR A 16 21.31 20.94 0.68
N SER A 17 20.53 21.17 1.74
CA SER A 17 19.53 20.21 2.17
C SER A 17 18.50 20.12 1.05
N SER A 18 18.71 19.18 0.12
CA SER A 18 17.67 18.74 -0.78
C SER A 18 16.60 18.10 0.08
N ASN A 19 15.66 18.91 0.57
CA ASN A 19 14.33 18.47 0.91
C ASN A 19 13.75 17.96 -0.41
N ALA A 20 14.05 16.71 -0.77
CA ALA A 20 13.50 16.04 -1.92
C ALA A 20 11.99 15.92 -1.69
N ARG A 21 11.27 17.00 -2.03
CA ARG A 21 9.82 17.01 -2.07
C ARG A 21 9.42 16.04 -3.16
N CYS A 22 8.39 15.25 -2.88
CA CYS A 22 7.71 14.46 -3.90
C CYS A 22 7.47 15.31 -5.16
N LEU A 23 7.54 14.67 -6.33
CA LEU A 23 7.24 15.37 -7.57
C LEU A 23 5.83 15.99 -7.48
N PRO A 24 5.67 17.29 -7.75
CA PRO A 24 4.36 17.94 -7.69
C PRO A 24 3.42 17.31 -8.73
N ARG A 25 2.15 17.12 -8.36
CA ARG A 25 1.10 16.60 -9.25
C ARG A 25 0.18 17.73 -9.71
N SER A 26 -0.33 17.62 -10.94
CA SER A 26 -1.41 18.47 -11.46
C SER A 26 -2.66 18.41 -10.57
N GLU A 27 -3.28 19.57 -10.33
CA GLU A 27 -4.54 19.76 -9.61
C GLU A 27 -5.73 19.34 -10.50
N ASP A 28 -5.93 18.04 -10.71
CA ASP A 28 -7.17 17.52 -11.30
C ASP A 28 -8.31 17.53 -10.26
N SER A 29 -9.58 17.42 -10.69
CA SER A 29 -10.75 17.45 -9.80
C SER A 29 -10.62 16.48 -8.62
N LYS A 30 -10.69 16.98 -7.40
CA LYS A 30 -10.30 16.27 -6.18
C LYS A 30 -11.42 15.31 -5.74
N PRO A 31 -11.25 13.98 -5.89
CA PRO A 31 -12.26 13.04 -5.45
C PRO A 31 -12.28 13.01 -3.91
N THR A 32 -13.48 12.81 -3.34
CA THR A 32 -13.65 12.68 -1.90
C THR A 32 -13.43 11.23 -1.47
N LEU A 33 -12.76 11.03 -0.34
CA LEU A 33 -12.59 9.70 0.27
C LEU A 33 -13.97 9.05 0.48
N PRO A 34 -14.21 7.80 0.05
CA PRO A 34 -15.54 7.21 -0.01
C PRO A 34 -16.05 6.67 1.35
N LEU A 35 -15.89 7.44 2.43
CA LEU A 35 -16.29 7.05 3.79
C LEU A 35 -17.80 6.85 3.95
N SER A 36 -18.63 7.46 3.10
CA SER A 36 -20.09 7.26 3.11
C SER A 36 -20.53 5.85 2.68
N LYS A 37 -19.63 5.03 2.13
CA LYS A 37 -19.93 3.65 1.69
C LYS A 37 -19.87 2.61 2.80
N ILE A 38 -19.42 3.00 3.99
CA ILE A 38 -19.21 2.11 5.12
C ILE A 38 -19.91 2.64 6.37
N SER A 39 -20.22 1.73 7.29
CA SER A 39 -20.46 2.11 8.68
C SER A 39 -19.11 2.37 9.34
N ASN A 40 -18.72 3.64 9.43
CA ASN A 40 -17.43 4.07 9.97
C ASN A 40 -17.45 4.15 11.52
N THR A 41 -17.81 3.05 12.18
CA THR A 41 -18.21 3.00 13.60
C THR A 41 -17.34 2.07 14.47
N GLY A 42 -16.11 1.73 14.02
CA GLY A 42 -15.17 0.90 14.78
C GLY A 42 -14.55 1.59 16.01
N SER A 43 -13.77 0.85 16.81
CA SER A 43 -13.06 1.38 17.99
C SER A 43 -12.06 2.49 17.65
N THR A 44 -11.57 2.51 16.41
CA THR A 44 -10.77 3.61 15.87
C THR A 44 -11.20 3.82 14.41
N PRO A 45 -12.26 4.60 14.18
CA PRO A 45 -12.82 4.82 12.84
C PRO A 45 -11.84 5.57 11.96
N LEU A 46 -12.08 5.58 10.65
CA LEU A 46 -11.24 6.31 9.70
C LEU A 46 -11.56 7.80 9.84
N PRO A 47 -10.59 8.68 10.15
CA PRO A 47 -10.84 10.11 10.21
C PRO A 47 -11.25 10.65 8.84
N VAL A 48 -12.06 11.71 8.82
CA VAL A 48 -12.33 12.44 7.57
C VAL A 48 -11.06 13.24 7.24
N PRO A 49 -10.49 13.12 6.02
CA PRO A 49 -9.32 13.90 5.65
C PRO A 49 -9.66 15.39 5.62
N SER A 50 -8.76 16.22 6.17
CA SER A 50 -8.89 17.68 6.20
C SER A 50 -8.33 18.39 4.96
N LYS A 51 -7.67 17.64 4.09
CA LYS A 51 -7.01 18.10 2.86
C LYS A 51 -7.37 17.17 1.71
N ASP A 52 -7.03 17.58 0.50
CA ASP A 52 -7.19 16.77 -0.70
C ASP A 52 -6.12 15.66 -0.80
N PRO A 53 -6.43 14.53 -1.46
CA PRO A 53 -5.43 13.48 -1.67
C PRO A 53 -4.34 13.97 -2.63
N LYS A 54 -3.07 13.71 -2.27
CA LYS A 54 -1.90 13.94 -3.13
C LYS A 54 -1.77 12.93 -4.26
N ALA A 55 -2.14 11.67 -3.98
CA ALA A 55 -2.09 10.59 -4.94
C ALA A 55 -3.10 9.50 -4.55
N ILE A 56 -3.67 8.85 -5.57
CA ILE A 56 -4.51 7.68 -5.41
C ILE A 56 -3.90 6.56 -6.23
N ILE A 57 -3.48 5.52 -5.53
CA ILE A 57 -2.65 4.45 -6.07
C ILE A 57 -3.40 3.13 -5.90
N LEU A 58 -3.60 2.40 -6.98
CA LEU A 58 -4.10 1.04 -6.95
C LEU A 58 -2.96 0.11 -6.51
N GLY A 59 -3.14 -0.61 -5.42
CA GLY A 59 -2.34 -1.77 -5.07
C GLY A 59 -2.97 -3.03 -5.63
N LEU A 60 -2.15 -3.87 -6.27
CA LEU A 60 -2.53 -5.22 -6.71
C LEU A 60 -1.43 -6.19 -6.29
N GLY A 61 -1.78 -7.28 -5.62
CA GLY A 61 -0.81 -8.27 -5.16
C GLY A 61 -1.39 -9.29 -4.18
N PHE A 62 -0.66 -9.61 -3.12
CA PHE A 62 -0.99 -10.67 -2.18
C PHE A 62 -0.93 -10.20 -0.73
N GLN A 63 -1.91 -10.64 0.06
CA GLN A 63 -1.84 -10.66 1.51
C GLN A 63 -1.10 -11.92 1.95
N ASN A 64 -0.09 -11.76 2.78
CA ASN A 64 0.71 -12.83 3.35
C ASN A 64 0.21 -13.13 4.77
N TYR A 65 -0.10 -14.40 5.01
CA TYR A 65 -0.54 -14.93 6.29
C TYR A 65 0.37 -16.06 6.75
N THR A 66 0.57 -16.16 8.06
CA THR A 66 1.24 -17.29 8.69
C THR A 66 0.25 -18.01 9.60
N CYS A 67 0.26 -19.34 9.59
CA CYS A 67 -0.54 -20.13 10.52
C CYS A 67 0.05 -20.05 11.93
N SER A 68 -0.70 -19.46 12.85
CA SER A 68 -0.28 -19.30 14.24
C SER A 68 -0.30 -20.64 14.99
N SER A 69 0.79 -20.96 15.69
CA SER A 69 0.87 -22.14 16.57
C SER A 69 0.01 -22.00 17.84
N SER A 70 -0.27 -20.78 18.29
CA SER A 70 -1.00 -20.54 19.53
C SER A 70 -2.52 -20.54 19.36
N SER A 71 -3.00 -20.14 18.18
CA SER A 71 -4.44 -19.96 17.91
C SER A 71 -4.98 -20.86 16.82
N SER A 72 -4.13 -21.57 16.05
CA SER A 72 -4.55 -22.33 14.86
C SER A 72 -5.34 -21.47 13.85
N THR A 73 -4.99 -20.19 13.76
CA THR A 73 -5.60 -19.21 12.85
C THR A 73 -4.55 -18.57 11.95
N TRP A 74 -4.98 -18.14 10.76
CA TRP A 74 -4.14 -17.35 9.87
C TRP A 74 -3.98 -15.93 10.43
N VAL A 75 -2.73 -15.49 10.64
CA VAL A 75 -2.43 -14.17 11.24
C VAL A 75 -1.49 -13.35 10.37
N GLN A 76 -1.60 -12.01 10.50
CA GLN A 76 -0.73 -11.04 9.83
C GLN A 76 0.23 -10.29 10.77
N SER A 77 0.48 -10.83 11.97
CA SER A 77 1.31 -10.18 13.00
C SER A 77 2.71 -10.77 13.14
N THR A 78 3.08 -11.74 12.31
CA THR A 78 4.40 -12.42 12.35
C THR A 78 5.33 -11.84 11.29
N ILE A 79 6.65 -11.96 11.45
CA ILE A 79 7.66 -11.42 10.51
C ILE A 79 7.44 -11.76 9.02
N GLN A 80 6.84 -12.92 8.73
CA GLN A 80 6.60 -13.42 7.38
C GLN A 80 5.26 -12.96 6.79
N ALA A 81 4.49 -12.16 7.53
CA ALA A 81 3.14 -11.77 7.16
C ALA A 81 3.04 -10.31 6.69
N GLY A 82 1.84 -9.82 6.39
CA GLY A 82 1.62 -8.48 5.84
C GLY A 82 1.13 -8.54 4.41
N ALA A 83 1.65 -7.70 3.51
CA ALA A 83 1.28 -7.68 2.10
C ALA A 83 2.48 -7.40 1.20
N ILE A 84 2.37 -7.82 -0.05
CA ILE A 84 3.21 -7.36 -1.15
C ILE A 84 2.33 -6.97 -2.32
N ALA A 85 2.56 -5.81 -2.92
CA ALA A 85 1.79 -5.37 -4.06
C ALA A 85 2.58 -4.44 -4.98
N ASP A 86 2.30 -4.57 -6.28
CA ASP A 86 2.66 -3.56 -7.25
C ASP A 86 1.68 -2.38 -7.13
N LEU A 87 2.24 -1.18 -7.26
CA LEU A 87 1.51 0.08 -7.13
C LEU A 87 1.34 0.74 -8.49
N TYR A 88 0.11 1.12 -8.81
CA TYR A 88 -0.26 1.74 -10.10
C TYR A 88 -0.96 3.08 -9.85
N ASP A 89 -0.52 4.13 -10.51
CA ASP A 89 -1.17 5.43 -10.37
C ASP A 89 -2.51 5.46 -11.10
N ILE A 90 -3.57 5.74 -10.35
CA ILE A 90 -4.94 5.87 -10.87
C ILE A 90 -5.55 7.24 -10.52
N THR A 91 -4.76 8.18 -10.01
CA THR A 91 -5.28 9.45 -9.47
C THR A 91 -6.16 10.19 -10.47
N SER A 92 -5.70 10.39 -11.71
CA SER A 92 -6.46 11.07 -12.77
C SER A 92 -7.69 10.29 -13.25
N LYS A 93 -7.81 9.02 -12.88
CA LYS A 93 -8.93 8.14 -13.24
C LYS A 93 -9.98 8.08 -12.15
N THR A 94 -9.59 8.28 -10.89
CA THR A 94 -10.51 8.37 -9.76
C THR A 94 -11.18 9.74 -9.68
N THR A 95 -10.54 10.79 -10.18
CA THR A 95 -11.12 12.16 -10.28
C THR A 95 -12.44 12.20 -11.10
N SER A 96 -12.62 11.27 -12.03
CA SER A 96 -13.78 11.20 -12.94
C SER A 96 -14.84 10.18 -12.51
N ASN A 97 -14.64 9.44 -11.41
CA ASN A 97 -15.49 8.30 -11.03
C ASN A 97 -15.87 8.35 -9.54
N THR A 98 -17.12 8.03 -9.21
CA THR A 98 -17.64 8.06 -7.83
C THR A 98 -17.62 6.69 -7.12
N GLY A 99 -16.82 5.71 -7.58
CA GLY A 99 -16.57 4.52 -6.77
C GLY A 99 -15.61 3.45 -7.30
N ASP A 100 -15.45 2.37 -6.52
CA ASP A 100 -14.55 1.24 -6.82
C ASP A 100 -14.85 0.61 -8.18
N ARG A 101 -14.11 1.07 -9.18
CA ARG A 101 -14.06 0.46 -10.50
C ARG A 101 -12.79 -0.35 -10.69
N TYR A 102 -11.76 -0.09 -9.89
CA TYR A 102 -10.41 -0.58 -10.16
C TYR A 102 -10.04 -1.79 -9.34
N SER A 103 -10.29 -1.83 -8.03
CA SER A 103 -9.86 -2.94 -7.18
C SER A 103 -10.55 -4.23 -7.58
N LYS A 104 -11.89 -4.21 -7.72
CA LYS A 104 -12.65 -5.40 -8.16
C LYS A 104 -12.26 -5.90 -9.54
N SER A 105 -12.19 -5.02 -10.54
CA SER A 105 -11.92 -5.43 -11.93
C SER A 105 -10.48 -5.93 -12.10
N SER A 106 -9.52 -5.24 -11.48
CA SER A 106 -8.10 -5.60 -11.49
C SER A 106 -7.87 -6.93 -10.79
N LEU A 107 -8.50 -7.15 -9.61
CA LEU A 107 -8.36 -8.42 -8.92
C LEU A 107 -8.95 -9.59 -9.71
N LYS A 108 -10.11 -9.41 -10.37
CA LYS A 108 -10.70 -10.45 -11.23
C LYS A 108 -9.77 -10.83 -12.39
N ALA A 109 -9.18 -9.83 -13.06
CA ALA A 109 -8.23 -10.07 -14.14
C ALA A 109 -6.99 -10.81 -13.61
N PHE A 110 -6.49 -10.40 -12.45
CA PHE A 110 -5.33 -11.01 -11.80
C PHE A 110 -5.59 -12.46 -11.40
N GLU A 111 -6.68 -12.74 -10.67
CA GLU A 111 -7.09 -14.08 -10.28
C GLU A 111 -7.32 -14.99 -11.50
N THR A 112 -7.88 -14.45 -12.58
CA THR A 112 -8.05 -15.20 -13.84
C THR A 112 -6.69 -15.57 -14.43
N CYS A 113 -5.75 -14.63 -14.50
CA CYS A 113 -4.39 -14.91 -14.97
C CYS A 113 -3.68 -15.94 -14.07
N LEU A 114 -3.73 -15.77 -12.74
CA LEU A 114 -3.13 -16.71 -11.80
C LEU A 114 -3.65 -18.13 -12.01
N LYS A 115 -4.97 -18.28 -12.19
CA LYS A 115 -5.61 -19.56 -12.45
C LYS A 115 -5.18 -20.17 -13.78
N VAL A 116 -5.20 -19.39 -14.87
CA VAL A 116 -4.86 -19.87 -16.22
C VAL A 116 -3.38 -20.25 -16.32
N THR A 117 -2.51 -19.46 -15.73
CA THR A 117 -1.04 -19.68 -15.74
C THR A 117 -0.58 -20.66 -14.66
N LYS A 118 -1.47 -21.03 -13.72
CA LYS A 118 -1.14 -21.81 -12.52
C LYS A 118 0.01 -21.18 -11.72
N CYS A 119 0.09 -19.86 -11.69
CA CYS A 119 1.17 -19.18 -11.03
C CYS A 119 1.03 -19.27 -9.50
N THR A 120 2.08 -19.76 -8.84
CA THR A 120 2.26 -19.61 -7.40
C THR A 120 3.26 -18.48 -7.16
N PRO A 121 2.89 -17.43 -6.40
CA PRO A 121 3.75 -16.28 -6.17
C PRO A 121 5.00 -16.62 -5.35
N THR A 122 6.17 -16.23 -5.85
CA THR A 122 7.48 -16.38 -5.21
C THR A 122 8.36 -15.19 -5.53
N THR A 123 9.47 -15.01 -4.81
CA THR A 123 10.47 -13.99 -5.19
C THR A 123 11.09 -14.28 -6.57
N ALA A 124 11.28 -15.55 -6.93
CA ALA A 124 11.91 -15.97 -8.18
C ALA A 124 11.09 -15.61 -9.43
N ASN A 125 9.76 -15.53 -9.32
CA ASN A 125 8.88 -15.12 -10.42
C ASN A 125 8.28 -13.72 -10.21
N GLY A 126 8.92 -12.89 -9.37
CA GLY A 126 8.46 -11.53 -9.10
C GLY A 126 7.01 -11.48 -8.59
N PHE A 127 6.59 -12.46 -7.80
CA PHE A 127 5.21 -12.62 -7.33
C PHE A 127 4.19 -12.66 -8.47
N CYS A 128 4.47 -13.44 -9.51
CA CYS A 128 3.64 -13.55 -10.71
C CYS A 128 3.59 -12.25 -11.55
N ASP A 129 4.77 -11.67 -11.81
CA ASP A 129 5.00 -10.44 -12.59
C ASP A 129 4.23 -10.38 -13.93
N ARG A 130 4.13 -11.51 -14.63
CA ARG A 130 3.35 -11.65 -15.87
C ARG A 130 1.87 -11.36 -15.66
N CYS A 131 1.31 -11.81 -14.54
CA CYS A 131 -0.09 -11.54 -14.20
C CYS A 131 -0.32 -10.11 -13.74
N HIS A 132 0.67 -9.47 -13.11
CA HIS A 132 0.66 -8.04 -12.85
C HIS A 132 0.63 -7.23 -14.16
N THR A 133 1.49 -7.59 -15.10
CA THR A 133 1.57 -6.95 -16.43
C THR A 133 0.28 -7.10 -17.23
N ILE A 134 -0.29 -8.31 -17.29
CA ILE A 134 -1.55 -8.56 -18.03
C ILE A 134 -2.72 -7.81 -17.37
N SER A 135 -2.81 -7.84 -16.04
CA SER A 135 -3.90 -7.18 -15.32
C SER A 135 -3.83 -5.66 -15.47
N SER A 136 -2.63 -5.08 -15.45
CA SER A 136 -2.45 -3.63 -15.60
C SER A 136 -2.76 -3.08 -16.97
N ALA A 137 -2.67 -3.90 -18.02
CA ALA A 137 -3.18 -3.55 -19.33
C ALA A 137 -4.71 -3.28 -19.31
N ALA A 138 -5.46 -4.01 -18.49
CA ALA A 138 -6.92 -3.86 -18.40
C ALA A 138 -7.36 -2.50 -17.84
N PHE A 139 -6.50 -1.84 -17.06
CA PHE A 139 -6.76 -0.52 -16.51
C PHE A 139 -5.77 0.54 -16.99
N ALA A 140 -4.96 0.26 -18.03
CA ALA A 140 -4.06 1.18 -18.72
C ALA A 140 -3.25 2.11 -17.78
N SER A 141 -2.71 1.59 -16.69
CA SER A 141 -1.86 2.37 -15.76
C SER A 141 -0.46 1.77 -15.67
N LYS A 142 0.52 2.64 -15.49
CA LYS A 142 1.92 2.23 -15.30
C LYS A 142 2.18 1.91 -13.83
N ARG A 143 3.02 0.89 -13.58
CA ARG A 143 3.58 0.64 -12.25
C ARG A 143 4.42 1.85 -11.84
N VAL A 144 4.15 2.40 -10.66
CA VAL A 144 4.86 3.56 -10.09
C VAL A 144 5.71 3.19 -8.87
N GLY A 145 5.59 1.97 -8.38
CA GLY A 145 6.32 1.51 -7.20
C GLY A 145 5.80 0.19 -6.64
N GLU A 146 6.07 -0.02 -5.36
CA GLU A 146 5.71 -1.22 -4.61
C GLU A 146 5.30 -0.92 -3.16
N HIS A 147 4.44 -1.80 -2.66
CA HIS A 147 4.05 -1.88 -1.26
C HIS A 147 4.57 -3.19 -0.68
N TYR A 148 5.22 -3.11 0.47
CA TYR A 148 5.77 -4.26 1.18
C TYR A 148 5.77 -3.99 2.68
N PHE A 149 5.95 -5.05 3.46
CA PHE A 149 6.14 -4.96 4.90
C PHE A 149 7.60 -5.25 5.24
N ASP A 150 8.17 -4.44 6.13
CA ASP A 150 9.43 -4.73 6.79
C ASP A 150 9.26 -4.71 8.31
N GLN A 151 10.30 -5.10 9.03
CA GLN A 151 10.32 -4.99 10.49
C GLN A 151 11.14 -3.79 10.93
N ILE A 152 10.52 -2.94 11.74
CA ILE A 152 11.21 -1.91 12.52
C ILE A 152 10.95 -2.20 13.99
N ASN A 153 12.01 -2.38 14.78
CA ASN A 153 11.92 -2.64 16.23
C ASN A 153 10.98 -3.82 16.56
N GLY A 154 11.04 -4.90 15.77
CA GLY A 154 10.20 -6.10 15.96
C GLY A 154 8.74 -5.95 15.52
N LEU A 155 8.32 -4.78 15.06
CA LEU A 155 6.96 -4.52 14.58
C LEU A 155 6.92 -4.50 13.05
N GLN A 156 5.86 -5.09 12.49
CA GLN A 156 5.61 -5.07 11.06
C GLN A 156 5.09 -3.71 10.62
N MET A 157 5.80 -3.06 9.69
CA MET A 157 5.46 -1.74 9.18
C MET A 157 5.12 -1.80 7.70
N PRO A 158 3.94 -1.29 7.27
CA PRO A 158 3.64 -1.11 5.86
C PRO A 158 4.51 0.00 5.27
N ASN A 159 5.19 -0.30 4.17
CA ASN A 159 5.99 0.65 3.41
C ASN A 159 5.45 0.81 2.00
N PHE A 160 5.58 2.01 1.45
CA PHE A 160 5.20 2.34 0.08
C PHE A 160 6.37 3.07 -0.55
N ALA A 161 7.07 2.39 -1.45
CA ALA A 161 8.10 2.99 -2.28
C ALA A 161 7.45 3.43 -3.59
N LEU A 162 7.22 4.72 -3.77
CA LEU A 162 6.65 5.30 -4.99
C LEU A 162 7.78 5.89 -5.83
N ASP A 163 8.61 5.01 -6.40
CA ASP A 163 9.88 5.33 -7.04
C ASP A 163 9.77 6.36 -8.17
N THR A 164 8.67 6.31 -8.91
CA THR A 164 8.40 7.23 -10.02
C THR A 164 8.03 8.63 -9.50
N LEU A 165 7.40 8.72 -8.33
CA LEU A 165 7.02 9.97 -7.68
C LEU A 165 8.11 10.51 -6.74
N LYS A 166 9.17 9.73 -6.51
CA LYS A 166 10.24 10.01 -5.53
C LYS A 166 9.71 10.21 -4.10
N CYS A 167 8.63 9.49 -3.77
CA CYS A 167 8.03 9.48 -2.43
C CYS A 167 8.29 8.15 -1.72
N PHE A 168 8.30 8.21 -0.39
CA PHE A 168 8.32 7.02 0.45
C PHE A 168 7.41 7.23 1.65
N PHE A 169 6.61 6.23 2.02
CA PHE A 169 5.82 6.29 3.25
C PHE A 169 6.07 5.04 4.08
N SER A 170 6.42 5.23 5.36
CA SER A 170 6.54 4.15 6.33
C SER A 170 5.48 4.35 7.41
N GLY A 171 4.49 3.47 7.42
CA GLY A 171 3.28 3.65 8.21
C GLY A 171 3.21 2.79 9.45
N LYS A 172 2.25 3.13 10.31
CA LYS A 172 1.63 2.25 11.31
C LYS A 172 0.11 2.43 11.27
N LYS A 173 -0.63 1.43 11.74
CA LYS A 173 -2.10 1.51 11.80
C LYS A 173 -2.53 2.60 12.79
N GLY A 174 -3.27 3.59 12.28
CA GLY A 174 -3.93 4.64 13.06
C GLY A 174 -5.44 4.45 13.19
N GLY A 175 -6.05 3.58 12.38
CA GLY A 175 -7.48 3.27 12.45
C GLY A 175 -7.88 2.12 11.51
N GLY A 176 -9.09 1.60 11.66
CA GLY A 176 -9.59 0.58 10.75
C GLY A 176 -11.04 0.18 10.98
N VAL A 177 -11.71 -0.19 9.89
CA VAL A 177 -13.11 -0.60 9.85
C VAL A 177 -13.30 -1.71 8.82
N LYS A 178 -14.38 -2.47 8.95
CA LYS A 178 -14.70 -3.52 7.99
C LYS A 178 -14.92 -2.93 6.59
N ALA A 179 -14.42 -3.65 5.59
CA ALA A 179 -14.76 -3.34 4.20
C ALA A 179 -16.29 -3.42 3.99
N PRO A 180 -16.86 -2.68 3.03
CA PRO A 180 -18.26 -2.81 2.66
C PRO A 180 -18.66 -4.28 2.43
N ALA A 181 -19.86 -4.67 2.87
CA ALA A 181 -20.33 -6.06 2.71
C ALA A 181 -20.46 -6.50 1.23
N ASN A 182 -20.57 -5.53 0.31
CA ASN A 182 -20.64 -5.74 -1.13
C ASN A 182 -19.27 -5.67 -1.84
N ALA A 183 -18.17 -5.46 -1.10
CA ALA A 183 -16.82 -5.54 -1.65
C ALA A 183 -16.58 -6.90 -2.31
N TYR A 184 -15.76 -6.93 -3.36
CA TYR A 184 -15.49 -8.19 -4.06
C TYR A 184 -14.76 -9.16 -3.13
N LYS A 185 -15.34 -10.34 -2.94
CA LYS A 185 -14.91 -11.31 -1.93
C LYS A 185 -13.67 -12.12 -2.29
N GLY A 186 -13.05 -11.84 -3.45
CA GLY A 186 -12.03 -12.68 -4.06
C GLY A 186 -12.59 -14.00 -4.58
N ALA A 187 -11.75 -14.74 -5.31
CA ALA A 187 -12.10 -16.07 -5.85
C ALA A 187 -12.38 -17.11 -4.75
N ASN A 188 -11.88 -16.89 -3.52
CA ASN A 188 -12.16 -17.74 -2.38
C ASN A 188 -13.51 -17.43 -1.68
N GLY A 189 -14.17 -16.33 -2.03
CA GLY A 189 -15.47 -15.95 -1.48
C GLY A 189 -15.48 -15.52 -0.02
N LEU A 190 -14.31 -15.32 0.61
CA LEU A 190 -14.19 -15.08 2.06
C LEU A 190 -14.34 -13.61 2.46
N GLY A 191 -14.22 -12.69 1.50
CA GLY A 191 -14.42 -11.26 1.74
C GLY A 191 -13.25 -10.40 1.30
N ALA A 192 -13.32 -9.12 1.62
CA ALA A 192 -12.27 -8.15 1.38
C ALA A 192 -11.61 -7.73 2.71
N VAL A 193 -10.30 -7.52 2.70
CA VAL A 193 -9.57 -7.02 3.88
C VAL A 193 -10.09 -5.66 4.33
N ASP A 194 -10.00 -5.39 5.63
CA ASP A 194 -10.51 -4.18 6.27
C ASP A 194 -9.97 -2.89 5.62
N TRP A 195 -10.75 -1.81 5.65
CA TRP A 195 -10.22 -0.48 5.33
C TRP A 195 -9.36 0.01 6.50
N LEU A 196 -8.26 0.69 6.20
CA LEU A 196 -7.29 1.13 7.20
C LEU A 196 -6.97 2.61 7.04
N TYR A 197 -6.71 3.26 8.17
CA TYR A 197 -6.00 4.53 8.21
C TYR A 197 -4.58 4.27 8.72
N LEU A 198 -3.58 4.75 7.99
CA LEU A 198 -2.16 4.63 8.31
C LEU A 198 -1.58 6.03 8.53
N VAL A 199 -0.78 6.16 9.57
CA VAL A 199 -0.05 7.38 9.92
C VAL A 199 1.45 7.09 9.92
N ASP A 200 2.27 8.12 9.81
CA ASP A 200 3.73 8.00 9.95
C ASP A 200 4.09 7.20 11.21
N ASN A 201 4.97 6.22 11.06
CA ASN A 201 5.49 5.44 12.18
C ASN A 201 6.60 6.14 12.96
N ASN A 202 6.96 7.38 12.59
CA ASN A 202 8.03 8.18 13.16
C ASN A 202 9.42 7.53 13.03
N SER A 203 9.62 6.67 12.03
CA SER A 203 10.93 6.09 11.73
C SER A 203 11.92 7.06 11.08
N GLY A 204 11.46 8.27 10.71
CA GLY A 204 12.25 9.23 9.93
C GLY A 204 12.43 8.86 8.45
N ARG A 205 11.79 7.77 7.99
CA ARG A 205 11.90 7.29 6.60
C ARG A 205 10.90 7.93 5.64
N THR A 206 9.77 8.41 6.15
CA THR A 206 8.68 8.99 5.37
C THR A 206 9.12 10.28 4.66
N LYS A 207 8.72 10.44 3.39
CA LYS A 207 9.08 11.55 2.50
C LYS A 207 7.86 11.99 1.70
N GLY A 208 7.40 13.21 2.00
CA GLY A 208 6.42 13.96 1.22
C GLY A 208 4.95 13.54 1.35
N MET A 209 4.64 12.68 2.34
CA MET A 209 3.29 12.22 2.71
C MET A 209 3.20 12.16 4.24
N SER A 210 2.00 12.28 4.82
CA SER A 210 1.75 12.21 6.27
C SER A 210 0.80 11.09 6.66
N SER A 211 -0.11 10.69 5.76
CA SER A 211 -1.06 9.61 6.02
C SER A 211 -1.54 8.92 4.75
N VAL A 212 -2.03 7.69 4.93
CA VAL A 212 -2.54 6.85 3.85
C VAL A 212 -3.83 6.17 4.29
N TYR A 213 -4.85 6.24 3.47
CA TYR A 213 -6.05 5.43 3.64
C TYR A 213 -6.00 4.25 2.68
N ARG A 214 -6.17 3.03 3.21
CA ARG A 214 -6.47 1.84 2.42
C ARG A 214 -7.99 1.71 2.34
N VAL A 215 -8.55 1.91 1.16
CA VAL A 215 -10.01 1.87 0.91
C VAL A 215 -10.30 1.10 -0.37
N GLU A 216 -11.59 0.85 -0.63
CA GLU A 216 -12.05 0.14 -1.83
C GLU A 216 -11.32 -1.20 -1.99
N THR A 217 -11.18 -1.94 -0.91
CA THR A 217 -10.50 -3.24 -0.87
C THR A 217 -11.30 -4.33 -1.58
N ALA A 218 -10.58 -5.25 -2.22
CA ALA A 218 -11.12 -6.45 -2.86
C ALA A 218 -10.26 -7.65 -2.47
N GLY A 219 -10.90 -8.75 -2.07
CA GLY A 219 -10.22 -10.00 -1.71
C GLY A 219 -9.24 -9.88 -0.54
N GLY A 220 -8.29 -10.81 -0.49
CA GLY A 220 -7.21 -10.83 0.49
C GLY A 220 -7.57 -11.46 1.84
N VAL A 221 -8.80 -11.90 2.09
CA VAL A 221 -9.18 -12.55 3.36
C VAL A 221 -8.80 -14.04 3.32
N ALA A 222 -7.99 -14.49 4.27
CA ALA A 222 -7.68 -15.90 4.49
C ALA A 222 -8.83 -16.64 5.23
N PRO A 223 -8.87 -17.99 5.17
CA PRO A 223 -9.73 -18.79 6.04
C PRO A 223 -9.54 -18.43 7.52
N SER A 224 -10.54 -18.70 8.36
CA SER A 224 -10.44 -18.39 9.79
C SER A 224 -9.44 -19.30 10.52
N SER A 225 -9.25 -20.52 10.06
CA SER A 225 -8.42 -21.54 10.70
C SER A 225 -7.38 -22.16 9.76
N CYS A 226 -6.36 -22.76 10.39
CA CYS A 226 -5.27 -23.45 9.72
C CYS A 226 -4.79 -24.63 10.57
N SER A 227 -4.31 -25.70 9.93
CA SER A 227 -3.93 -26.95 10.61
C SER A 227 -2.43 -27.14 10.79
N ASN A 228 -1.62 -26.40 10.04
CA ASN A 228 -0.17 -26.59 9.99
C ASN A 228 0.54 -25.34 10.52
N PRO A 229 0.88 -25.28 11.82
CA PRO A 229 1.61 -24.17 12.40
C PRO A 229 2.87 -23.82 11.61
N GLY A 230 3.12 -22.52 11.43
CA GLY A 230 4.26 -22.00 10.68
C GLY A 230 4.14 -22.08 9.15
N SER A 231 3.11 -22.74 8.61
CA SER A 231 2.83 -22.65 7.17
C SER A 231 2.44 -21.24 6.76
N ALA A 232 2.70 -20.90 5.50
CA ALA A 232 2.37 -19.60 4.91
C ALA A 232 1.26 -19.74 3.86
N MET A 233 0.44 -18.70 3.73
CA MET A 233 -0.58 -18.57 2.71
C MET A 233 -0.53 -17.18 2.10
N GLN A 234 -0.64 -17.12 0.77
CA GLN A 234 -0.77 -15.87 0.03
C GLN A 234 -2.16 -15.79 -0.56
N VAL A 235 -2.89 -14.71 -0.28
CA VAL A 235 -4.24 -14.47 -0.78
C VAL A 235 -4.24 -13.25 -1.70
N PRO A 236 -4.61 -13.38 -2.98
CA PRO A 236 -4.70 -12.25 -3.90
C PRO A 236 -5.61 -11.14 -3.35
N TYR A 237 -5.18 -9.88 -3.50
CA TYR A 237 -5.97 -8.72 -3.12
C TYR A 237 -5.70 -7.53 -4.05
N ALA A 238 -6.66 -6.59 -4.05
CA ALA A 238 -6.48 -5.27 -4.62
C ALA A 238 -7.07 -4.21 -3.68
N THR A 239 -6.61 -2.96 -3.78
CA THR A 239 -7.11 -1.85 -2.98
C THR A 239 -6.70 -0.51 -3.56
N GLU A 240 -7.43 0.54 -3.22
CA GLU A 240 -6.96 1.91 -3.43
C GLU A 240 -6.22 2.42 -2.17
N TYR A 241 -5.07 3.05 -2.38
CA TYR A 241 -4.30 3.76 -1.37
C TYR A 241 -4.35 5.26 -1.67
N TRP A 242 -4.99 6.00 -0.76
CA TRP A 242 -5.18 7.44 -0.88
C TRP A 242 -4.18 8.15 0.04
N PHE A 243 -3.20 8.81 -0.55
CA PHE A 243 -2.10 9.46 0.15
C PHE A 243 -2.39 10.94 0.40
N TYR A 244 -2.07 11.42 1.60
CA TYR A 244 -2.25 12.81 2.04
C TYR A 244 -0.95 13.33 2.68
N ASP A 245 -0.84 14.65 2.87
CA ASP A 245 0.24 15.35 3.60
C ASP A 245 -0.32 16.41 4.53
#